data_AF-A0A165SUD5-F1
#
_entry.id   AF-A0A165SUD5-F1
#
_cell.length_a   1.000
_cell.length_b   1.000
_cell.length_c   1.000
_cell.angle_alpha   90.00
_cell.angle_beta   90.00
_cell.angle_gamma   90.00
#
_symmetry.space_group_name_H-M   'P 1'
#
loop_
_entity.id
_entity.type
_entity.pdbx_description
1 polymer ?
#
loop_
_entity_poly.entity_id
_entity_poly.type
_entity_poly.pdbx_seq_one_letter_code
_entity_poly.pdbx_strand_id
1 'polypeptide(L)'
;MTSSTVSDHEIESSTTASSSKASSALSYLGLPDDYSPSPDAQPVDFLTKHFRELPPHLLSHFSANTTPKQRSVIPAIRNRRLKYVDSNPPELSFASAKATWPTLWPGREPPGREQGEDEREWAEKFFMGSSLKPHVGKLGMLLGGYEEERSAEHVRAQRRAAAEELDRVPEEEDSEEEEEETEEEEEGVQPQPEEEESTDDTKAWFLRRVRERLIYGLLESIDYDTVDWDELWDEDNDRSAQEAWFDEEEESVETPPDMAEELARLAAALPDIPGRGGRPPTVNVINHSGQETNISGQRQ
;
A
#
# COMPACT_ATOMS: atom_id res chain seq x y z
N MET A 1 -39.73 35.22 -48.37
CA MET A 1 -40.36 34.37 -47.35
C MET A 1 -39.70 33.01 -47.41
N THR A 2 -38.75 32.73 -46.51
CA THR A 2 -38.41 31.40 -45.97
C THR A 2 -37.28 31.63 -44.96
N SER A 3 -37.66 31.84 -43.70
CA SER A 3 -36.73 31.88 -42.57
C SER A 3 -36.41 30.45 -42.19
N SER A 4 -35.13 30.08 -42.22
CA SER A 4 -34.63 28.79 -41.77
C SER A 4 -33.91 28.99 -40.44
N THR A 5 -34.63 28.77 -39.35
CA THR A 5 -34.10 28.73 -37.98
C THR A 5 -33.49 27.36 -37.74
N VAL A 6 -32.16 27.30 -37.61
CA VAL A 6 -31.43 26.12 -37.13
C VAL A 6 -31.50 26.15 -35.61
N SER A 7 -32.14 25.14 -35.05
CA SER A 7 -32.17 24.89 -33.60
C SER A 7 -30.86 24.24 -33.20
N ASP A 8 -30.06 24.95 -32.41
CA ASP A 8 -28.98 24.34 -31.62
C ASP A 8 -29.61 23.43 -30.56
N HIS A 9 -29.26 22.15 -30.62
CA HIS A 9 -29.54 21.18 -29.56
C HIS A 9 -28.34 21.16 -28.62
N GLU A 10 -28.54 21.71 -27.43
CA GLU A 10 -27.65 21.53 -26.28
C GLU A 10 -27.53 20.04 -25.96
N ILE A 11 -26.30 19.52 -26.05
CA ILE A 11 -25.93 18.21 -25.52
C ILE A 11 -25.46 18.45 -24.09
N GLU A 12 -26.38 18.56 -23.15
CA GLU A 12 -26.12 18.39 -21.71
C GLU A 12 -26.61 17.00 -21.31
N SER A 13 -25.73 16.00 -21.16
CA SER A 13 -26.01 14.79 -20.36
C SER A 13 -24.88 13.76 -20.41
N SER A 14 -23.86 13.88 -19.55
CA SER A 14 -23.07 12.71 -19.11
C SER A 14 -22.17 12.88 -17.86
N THR A 15 -22.44 13.80 -16.93
CA THR A 15 -21.53 14.06 -15.77
C THR A 15 -22.08 13.70 -14.39
N THR A 16 -23.28 13.13 -14.27
CA THR A 16 -23.96 12.97 -12.96
C THR A 16 -23.50 11.80 -12.09
N ALA A 17 -22.68 10.87 -12.60
CA ALA A 17 -22.29 9.67 -11.85
C ALA A 17 -21.09 9.86 -10.90
N SER A 18 -20.17 10.80 -11.17
CA SER A 18 -19.03 11.10 -10.27
C SER A 18 -19.47 11.89 -9.04
N SER A 19 -20.40 12.83 -9.24
CA SER A 19 -20.87 13.77 -8.22
C SER A 19 -21.39 13.09 -6.94
N SER A 20 -22.04 11.92 -7.05
CA SER A 20 -22.63 11.26 -5.88
C SER A 20 -21.59 10.70 -4.90
N LYS A 21 -20.39 10.36 -5.37
CA LYS A 21 -19.31 9.79 -4.55
C LYS A 21 -18.45 10.85 -3.88
N ALA A 22 -18.18 11.96 -4.57
CA ALA A 22 -17.56 13.13 -3.95
C ALA A 22 -18.41 13.67 -2.78
N SER A 23 -19.73 13.72 -2.97
CA SER A 23 -20.66 14.13 -1.91
C SER A 23 -20.66 13.18 -0.71
N SER A 24 -20.38 11.88 -0.87
CA SER A 24 -20.33 10.96 0.28
C SER A 24 -19.12 11.21 1.17
N ALA A 25 -17.96 11.56 0.59
CA ALA A 25 -16.77 11.94 1.35
C ALA A 25 -16.99 13.25 2.15
N LEU A 26 -17.58 14.28 1.53
CA LEU A 26 -17.92 15.53 2.21
C LEU A 26 -18.95 15.30 3.33
N SER A 27 -20.00 14.53 3.04
CA SER A 27 -21.04 14.20 4.02
C SER A 27 -20.48 13.39 5.20
N TYR A 28 -19.51 12.50 4.97
CA TYR A 28 -18.88 11.71 6.04
C TYR A 28 -18.08 12.61 6.99
N LEU A 29 -17.32 13.55 6.45
CA LEU A 29 -16.54 14.53 7.22
C LEU A 29 -17.40 15.65 7.82
N GLY A 30 -18.71 15.70 7.49
CA GLY A 30 -19.60 16.78 7.90
C GLY A 30 -19.24 18.14 7.28
N LEU A 31 -18.57 18.12 6.12
CA LEU A 31 -18.17 19.33 5.40
C LEU A 31 -19.30 19.83 4.50
N PRO A 32 -19.40 21.15 4.25
CA PRO A 32 -20.35 21.72 3.30
C PRO A 32 -20.09 21.25 1.85
N ASP A 33 -21.12 21.23 1.01
CA ASP A 33 -21.01 20.87 -0.42
C ASP A 33 -20.14 21.85 -1.22
N ASP A 34 -20.00 23.10 -0.75
CA ASP A 34 -19.17 24.16 -1.35
C ASP A 34 -17.74 24.22 -0.76
N TYR A 35 -17.30 23.17 -0.05
CA TYR A 35 -15.97 23.09 0.55
C TYR A 35 -14.84 23.13 -0.49
N SER A 36 -13.76 23.83 -0.15
CA SER A 36 -12.54 23.93 -0.96
C SER A 36 -11.31 23.53 -0.13
N PRO A 37 -10.45 22.61 -0.62
CA PRO A 37 -10.45 21.97 -1.95
C PRO A 37 -11.60 20.97 -2.13
N SER A 38 -12.16 20.91 -3.35
CA SER A 38 -13.26 19.98 -3.66
C SER A 38 -12.69 18.59 -4.01
N PRO A 39 -13.33 17.48 -3.55
CA PRO A 39 -12.88 16.13 -3.86
C PRO A 39 -12.93 15.76 -5.36
N ASP A 40 -13.79 16.39 -6.15
CA ASP A 40 -13.86 16.15 -7.61
C ASP A 40 -12.86 17.03 -8.37
N ALA A 41 -12.77 18.32 -8.04
CA ALA A 41 -11.97 19.28 -8.79
C ALA A 41 -10.49 19.32 -8.36
N GLN A 42 -10.23 19.10 -7.07
CA GLN A 42 -8.90 19.15 -6.45
C GLN A 42 -8.69 17.94 -5.52
N PRO A 43 -8.79 16.70 -6.05
CA PRO A 43 -8.76 15.48 -5.25
C PRO A 43 -7.47 15.33 -4.44
N VAL A 44 -6.32 15.70 -5.03
CA VAL A 44 -5.02 15.57 -4.36
C VAL A 44 -4.94 16.50 -3.15
N ASP A 45 -5.27 17.78 -3.32
CA ASP A 45 -5.25 18.76 -2.22
C ASP A 45 -6.25 18.41 -1.11
N PHE A 46 -7.42 17.87 -1.49
CA PHE A 46 -8.42 17.37 -0.55
C PHE A 46 -7.88 16.18 0.25
N LEU A 47 -7.31 15.18 -0.42
CA LEU A 47 -6.71 14.03 0.24
C LEU A 47 -5.52 14.44 1.11
N THR A 48 -4.65 15.36 0.69
CA THR A 48 -3.53 15.84 1.53
C THR A 48 -4.00 16.36 2.88
N LYS A 49 -5.21 16.94 2.96
CA LYS A 49 -5.80 17.42 4.22
C LYS A 49 -6.53 16.33 4.99
N HIS A 50 -7.32 15.50 4.31
CA HIS A 50 -8.33 14.64 4.93
C HIS A 50 -8.08 13.14 4.79
N PHE A 51 -6.93 12.72 4.24
CA PHE A 51 -6.65 11.31 3.93
C PHE A 51 -6.81 10.38 5.15
N ARG A 52 -6.32 10.81 6.32
CA ARG A 52 -6.37 10.01 7.55
C ARG A 52 -7.75 9.96 8.21
N GLU A 53 -8.64 10.88 7.85
CA GLU A 53 -9.99 10.95 8.42
C GLU A 53 -10.97 10.08 7.61
N LEU A 54 -10.62 9.73 6.38
CA LEU A 54 -11.48 8.99 5.48
C LEU A 54 -11.25 7.47 5.58
N PRO A 55 -12.30 6.66 5.67
CA PRO A 55 -12.18 5.21 5.67
C PRO A 55 -11.82 4.66 4.27
N PRO A 56 -11.27 3.43 4.17
CA PRO A 56 -10.67 2.90 2.93
C PRO A 56 -11.66 2.79 1.78
N HIS A 57 -12.92 2.46 2.08
CA HIS A 57 -13.97 2.33 1.06
C HIS A 57 -14.29 3.67 0.37
N LEU A 58 -14.18 4.81 1.08
CA LEU A 58 -14.33 6.13 0.47
C LEU A 58 -13.06 6.55 -0.27
N LEU A 59 -11.87 6.20 0.27
CA LEU A 59 -10.59 6.46 -0.38
C LEU A 59 -10.49 5.80 -1.77
N SER A 60 -11.01 4.57 -1.92
CA SER A 60 -11.03 3.83 -3.19
C SER A 60 -11.72 4.58 -4.36
N HIS A 61 -12.58 5.56 -4.06
CA HIS A 61 -13.25 6.34 -5.10
C HIS A 61 -12.31 7.31 -5.81
N PHE A 62 -11.24 7.75 -5.13
CA PHE A 62 -10.28 8.68 -5.69
C PHE A 62 -9.38 8.04 -6.74
N SER A 63 -9.32 6.70 -6.82
CA SER A 63 -8.60 5.98 -7.88
C SER A 63 -9.09 6.31 -9.29
N ALA A 64 -10.37 6.66 -9.44
CA ALA A 64 -10.94 7.01 -10.75
C ALA A 64 -10.47 8.39 -11.24
N ASN A 65 -10.15 9.30 -10.30
CA ASN A 65 -9.89 10.72 -10.59
C ASN A 65 -8.43 11.12 -10.30
N THR A 66 -7.60 10.19 -9.80
CA THR A 66 -6.19 10.44 -9.48
C THR A 66 -5.30 9.34 -10.02
N THR A 67 -4.14 9.73 -10.53
CA THR A 67 -3.11 8.78 -10.96
C THR A 67 -2.23 8.35 -9.79
N PRO A 68 -1.59 7.16 -9.83
CA PRO A 68 -0.61 6.74 -8.83
C PRO A 68 0.51 7.77 -8.60
N LYS A 69 0.96 8.44 -9.67
CA LYS A 69 1.96 9.52 -9.62
C LYS A 69 1.46 10.72 -8.81
N GLN A 70 0.24 11.20 -9.07
CA GLN A 70 -0.37 12.29 -8.30
C GLN A 70 -0.55 11.93 -6.83
N ARG A 71 -1.00 10.70 -6.54
CA ARG A 71 -1.15 10.18 -5.18
C ARG A 71 0.16 10.13 -4.40
N SER A 72 1.29 9.93 -5.08
CA SER A 72 2.62 9.89 -4.45
C SER A 72 3.03 11.21 -3.78
N VAL A 73 2.38 12.34 -4.11
CA VAL A 73 2.59 13.63 -3.46
C VAL A 73 2.09 13.62 -2.00
N ILE A 74 1.09 12.79 -1.70
CA ILE A 74 0.53 12.64 -0.35
C ILE A 74 1.52 11.84 0.51
N PRO A 75 2.10 12.42 1.58
CA PRO A 75 3.14 11.76 2.36
C PRO A 75 2.69 10.43 2.97
N ALA A 76 1.44 10.33 3.42
CA ALA A 76 0.88 9.11 3.98
C ALA A 76 0.91 7.94 2.98
N ILE A 77 0.47 8.18 1.73
CA ILE A 77 0.50 7.17 0.66
C ILE A 77 1.94 6.76 0.34
N ARG A 78 2.86 7.72 0.26
CA ARG A 78 4.28 7.42 0.01
C ARG A 78 4.88 6.54 1.11
N ASN A 79 4.54 6.80 2.37
CA ASN A 79 4.99 6.00 3.50
C ASN A 79 4.39 4.59 3.48
N ARG A 80 3.10 4.45 3.10
CA ARG A 80 2.47 3.13 2.90
C ARG A 80 3.21 2.31 1.85
N ARG A 81 3.50 2.91 0.69
CA ARG A 81 4.27 2.26 -0.39
C ARG A 81 5.69 1.90 0.04
N LEU A 82 6.37 2.76 0.79
CA LEU A 82 7.71 2.48 1.32
C LEU A 82 7.70 1.24 2.21
N LYS A 83 6.74 1.15 3.13
CA LYS A 83 6.60 -0.03 4.01
C LYS A 83 6.22 -1.30 3.25
N TYR A 84 5.35 -1.19 2.25
CA TYR A 84 5.04 -2.30 1.38
C TYR A 84 6.31 -2.80 0.69
N VAL A 85 7.15 -1.91 0.15
CA VAL A 85 8.46 -2.29 -0.41
C VAL A 85 9.36 -2.98 0.63
N ASP A 86 9.45 -2.44 1.84
CA ASP A 86 10.29 -2.97 2.91
C ASP A 86 9.83 -4.36 3.38
N SER A 87 8.55 -4.70 3.19
CA SER A 87 8.02 -6.04 3.44
C SER A 87 8.52 -7.11 2.45
N ASN A 88 9.23 -6.71 1.40
CA ASN A 88 9.77 -7.56 0.32
C ASN A 88 8.70 -8.46 -0.33
N PRO A 89 7.66 -7.89 -0.95
CA PRO A 89 6.59 -8.64 -1.57
C PRO A 89 7.11 -9.48 -2.75
N PRO A 90 6.50 -10.65 -3.03
CA PRO A 90 6.99 -11.58 -4.05
C PRO A 90 6.99 -10.99 -5.46
N GLU A 91 6.07 -10.06 -5.73
CA GLU A 91 5.95 -9.35 -7.01
C GLU A 91 7.17 -8.47 -7.31
N LEU A 92 7.84 -7.96 -6.27
CA LEU A 92 9.07 -7.16 -6.36
C LEU A 92 10.34 -8.02 -6.20
N SER A 93 10.20 -9.35 -6.17
CA SER A 93 11.37 -10.24 -6.22
C SER A 93 12.10 -10.08 -7.55
N PHE A 94 13.41 -10.36 -7.58
CA PHE A 94 14.23 -10.18 -8.78
C PHE A 94 13.67 -10.89 -10.01
N ALA A 95 13.32 -12.18 -9.87
CA ALA A 95 12.78 -12.98 -10.96
C ALA A 95 11.45 -12.41 -11.49
N SER A 96 10.52 -12.08 -10.59
CA SER A 96 9.22 -11.50 -10.97
C SER A 96 9.39 -10.12 -11.61
N ALA A 97 10.19 -9.24 -10.99
CA ALA A 97 10.39 -7.88 -11.46
C ALA A 97 11.08 -7.84 -12.83
N LYS A 98 12.08 -8.69 -13.06
CA LYS A 98 12.78 -8.81 -14.36
C LYS A 98 11.84 -9.29 -15.47
N ALA A 99 10.93 -10.21 -15.15
CA ALA A 99 9.93 -10.69 -16.09
C ALA A 99 8.87 -9.63 -16.42
N THR A 100 8.38 -8.89 -15.42
CA THR A 100 7.34 -7.87 -15.60
C THR A 100 7.87 -6.58 -16.22
N TRP A 101 9.05 -6.12 -15.81
CA TRP A 101 9.66 -4.86 -16.25
C TRP A 101 11.03 -5.06 -16.90
N PRO A 102 11.12 -5.83 -18.00
CA PRO A 102 12.39 -6.13 -18.66
C PRO A 102 13.06 -4.89 -19.26
N THR A 103 12.29 -3.83 -19.54
CA THR A 103 12.81 -2.54 -20.03
C THR A 103 13.61 -1.78 -19.00
N LEU A 104 13.39 -2.03 -17.70
CA LEU A 104 14.15 -1.41 -16.61
C LEU A 104 15.46 -2.15 -16.30
N TRP A 105 15.64 -3.37 -16.81
CA TRP A 105 16.84 -4.17 -16.60
C TRP A 105 17.96 -3.72 -17.55
N PRO A 106 19.12 -3.25 -17.03
CA PRO A 106 20.20 -2.75 -17.86
C PRO A 106 21.03 -3.88 -18.50
N GLY A 107 20.91 -5.11 -18.03
CA GLY A 107 21.73 -6.22 -18.49
C GLY A 107 21.43 -6.63 -19.93
N ARG A 108 22.48 -6.86 -20.71
CA ARG A 108 22.44 -7.35 -22.10
C ARG A 108 22.08 -8.84 -22.22
N GLU A 109 21.58 -9.47 -21.15
CA GLU A 109 21.21 -10.87 -21.21
C GLU A 109 20.03 -11.08 -22.17
N PRO A 110 20.07 -12.12 -23.03
CA PRO A 110 18.95 -12.46 -23.88
C PRO A 110 17.70 -12.68 -23.02
N PRO A 111 16.61 -11.91 -23.20
CA PRO A 111 15.36 -12.15 -22.49
C PRO A 111 14.81 -13.54 -22.86
N GLY A 112 14.19 -14.24 -21.92
CA GLY A 112 13.56 -15.54 -22.18
C GLY A 112 14.43 -16.77 -21.92
N ARG A 113 15.71 -16.62 -21.55
CA ARG A 113 16.61 -17.77 -21.35
C ARG A 113 16.16 -18.71 -20.22
N GLU A 114 15.79 -18.15 -19.07
CA GLU A 114 15.32 -18.94 -17.92
C GLU A 114 13.98 -19.63 -18.24
N GLN A 115 13.04 -18.92 -18.87
CA GLN A 115 11.78 -19.52 -19.33
C GLN A 115 12.01 -20.61 -20.38
N GLY A 116 12.99 -20.43 -21.28
CA GLY A 116 13.37 -21.42 -22.27
C GLY A 116 14.00 -22.67 -21.65
N GLU A 117 14.80 -22.50 -20.59
CA GLU A 117 15.33 -23.60 -19.77
C GLU A 117 14.20 -24.34 -19.03
N ASP A 118 13.25 -23.61 -18.43
CA ASP A 118 12.07 -24.18 -17.77
C ASP A 118 11.17 -24.94 -18.76
N GLU A 119 10.91 -24.40 -19.95
CA GLU A 119 10.14 -25.07 -21.00
C GLU A 119 10.84 -26.33 -21.49
N ARG A 120 12.16 -26.26 -21.64
CA ARG A 120 12.98 -27.41 -22.01
C ARG A 120 12.90 -28.48 -20.94
N GLU A 121 13.09 -28.13 -19.67
CA GLU A 121 12.99 -29.05 -18.55
C GLU A 121 11.59 -29.65 -18.43
N TRP A 122 10.56 -28.83 -18.62
CA TRP A 122 9.17 -29.27 -18.63
C TRP A 122 8.93 -30.29 -19.74
N ALA A 123 9.42 -30.01 -20.96
CA ALA A 123 9.32 -30.93 -22.09
C ALA A 123 10.06 -32.24 -21.79
N GLU A 124 11.27 -32.17 -21.24
CA GLU A 124 12.06 -33.36 -20.89
C GLU A 124 11.41 -34.23 -19.79
N LYS A 125 10.75 -33.61 -18.80
CA LYS A 125 10.17 -34.30 -17.64
C LYS A 125 8.73 -34.79 -17.87
N PHE A 126 7.89 -33.99 -18.53
CA PHE A 126 6.44 -34.22 -18.59
C PHE A 126 5.93 -34.65 -19.97
N PHE A 127 6.68 -34.39 -21.04
CA PHE A 127 6.23 -34.70 -22.40
C PHE A 127 6.34 -36.22 -22.69
N MET A 128 5.19 -36.88 -22.81
CA MET A 128 5.03 -38.27 -23.26
C MET A 128 5.85 -39.34 -22.49
N GLY A 129 6.05 -39.14 -21.19
CA GLY A 129 6.47 -40.17 -20.24
C GLY A 129 7.69 -40.98 -20.66
N SER A 130 8.90 -40.40 -20.57
CA SER A 130 10.25 -41.01 -20.57
C SER A 130 10.62 -42.12 -21.58
N SER A 131 9.71 -42.56 -22.45
CA SER A 131 9.88 -43.73 -23.33
C SER A 131 10.48 -43.37 -24.70
N LEU A 132 10.48 -42.07 -25.08
CA LEU A 132 10.99 -41.54 -26.35
C LEU A 132 12.12 -40.51 -26.17
N LYS A 133 12.99 -40.72 -25.18
CA LYS A 133 14.09 -39.81 -24.76
C LYS A 133 14.85 -39.06 -25.90
N PRO A 134 15.29 -39.69 -27.01
CA PRO A 134 16.08 -38.96 -28.01
C PRO A 134 15.28 -37.92 -28.81
N HIS A 135 13.96 -38.09 -28.95
CA HIS A 135 13.12 -37.14 -29.68
C HIS A 135 12.61 -36.02 -28.76
N VAL A 136 12.41 -36.31 -27.47
CA VAL A 136 11.95 -35.34 -26.47
C VAL A 136 13.01 -34.25 -26.24
N GLY A 137 14.31 -34.58 -26.24
CA GLY A 137 15.37 -33.58 -26.10
C GLY A 137 15.42 -32.56 -27.25
N LYS A 138 15.17 -33.01 -28.50
CA LYS A 138 15.10 -32.09 -29.66
C LYS A 138 13.88 -31.19 -29.58
N LEU A 139 12.75 -31.72 -29.09
CA LEU A 139 11.55 -30.94 -28.91
C LEU A 139 11.71 -29.91 -27.78
N GLY A 140 12.32 -30.30 -26.65
CA GLY A 140 12.62 -29.38 -25.55
C GLY A 140 13.57 -28.26 -25.98
N MET A 141 14.64 -28.57 -26.74
CA MET A 141 15.50 -27.54 -27.33
C MET A 141 14.74 -26.60 -28.27
N LEU A 142 13.85 -27.14 -29.10
CA LEU A 142 13.06 -26.35 -30.04
C LEU A 142 12.07 -25.44 -29.32
N LEU A 143 11.38 -25.96 -28.29
CA LEU A 143 10.44 -25.20 -27.45
C LEU A 143 11.16 -24.08 -26.71
N GLY A 144 12.26 -24.40 -26.02
CA GLY A 144 13.07 -23.39 -25.32
C GLY A 144 13.56 -22.28 -26.26
N GLY A 145 14.01 -22.64 -27.47
CA GLY A 145 14.40 -21.64 -28.48
C GLY A 145 13.24 -20.78 -28.97
N TYR A 146 12.03 -21.34 -29.12
CA TYR A 146 10.85 -20.55 -29.47
C TYR A 146 10.40 -19.62 -28.34
N GLU A 147 10.57 -20.01 -27.08
CA GLU A 147 10.23 -19.17 -25.93
C GLU A 147 11.22 -18.00 -25.77
N GLU A 148 12.51 -18.25 -25.97
CA GLU A 148 13.52 -17.20 -26.07
C GLU A 148 13.19 -16.21 -27.20
N GLU A 149 12.84 -16.70 -28.40
CA GLU A 149 12.47 -15.85 -29.53
C GLU A 149 11.19 -15.03 -29.26
N ARG A 150 10.18 -15.66 -28.63
CA ARG A 150 8.93 -15.00 -28.25
C ARG A 150 9.16 -13.89 -27.22
N SER A 151 9.91 -14.19 -26.18
CA SER A 151 10.28 -13.22 -25.13
C SER A 151 11.10 -12.08 -25.70
N ALA A 152 12.08 -12.37 -26.55
CA ALA A 152 12.88 -11.35 -27.22
C ALA A 152 12.04 -10.46 -28.13
N GLU A 153 11.10 -11.02 -28.90
CA GLU A 153 10.23 -10.20 -29.75
C GLU A 153 9.28 -9.33 -28.93
N HIS A 154 8.76 -9.83 -27.82
CA HIS A 154 7.95 -9.05 -26.89
C HIS A 154 8.73 -7.85 -26.32
N VAL A 155 9.96 -8.06 -25.88
CA VAL A 155 10.83 -6.97 -25.38
C VAL A 155 11.14 -5.97 -26.49
N ARG A 156 11.42 -6.41 -27.72
CA ARG A 156 11.63 -5.50 -28.86
C ARG A 156 10.37 -4.68 -29.16
N ALA A 157 9.19 -5.28 -29.12
CA ALA A 157 7.93 -4.59 -29.34
C ALA A 157 7.66 -3.54 -28.25
N GLN A 158 7.93 -3.87 -26.98
CA GLN A 158 7.83 -2.92 -25.86
C GLN A 158 8.80 -1.75 -26.03
N ARG A 159 10.07 -2.01 -26.38
CA ARG A 159 11.06 -0.95 -26.62
C ARG A 159 10.66 -0.04 -27.78
N ARG A 160 10.14 -0.61 -28.88
CA ARG A 160 9.60 0.18 -29.99
C ARG A 160 8.43 1.05 -29.56
N ALA A 161 7.47 0.49 -28.81
CA ALA A 161 6.32 1.23 -28.30
C ALA A 161 6.74 2.36 -27.34
N ALA A 162 7.71 2.12 -26.47
CA ALA A 162 8.24 3.13 -25.56
C ALA A 162 8.94 4.29 -26.32
N ALA A 163 9.73 3.98 -27.35
CA ALA A 163 10.37 4.99 -28.19
C ALA A 163 9.35 5.81 -29.00
N GLU A 164 8.32 5.18 -29.55
CA GLU A 164 7.23 5.90 -30.23
C GLU A 164 6.44 6.81 -29.30
N GLU A 165 6.29 6.44 -28.02
CA GLU A 165 5.60 7.29 -27.04
C GLU A 165 6.43 8.54 -26.71
N LEU A 166 7.75 8.40 -26.59
CA LEU A 166 8.64 9.54 -26.39
C LEU A 166 8.62 10.50 -27.59
N ASP A 167 8.64 9.99 -28.83
CA ASP A 167 8.56 10.80 -30.06
C ASP A 167 7.21 11.53 -30.22
N ARG A 168 6.14 11.03 -29.59
CA ARG A 168 4.80 11.65 -29.62
C ARG A 168 4.64 12.83 -28.66
N VAL A 169 5.51 13.00 -27.67
CA VAL A 169 5.44 14.13 -26.74
C VAL A 169 6.01 15.37 -27.45
N PRO A 170 5.19 16.38 -27.80
CA PRO A 170 5.69 17.59 -28.44
C PRO A 170 6.71 18.29 -27.54
N GLU A 171 7.85 18.67 -28.11
CA GLU A 171 8.99 19.34 -27.46
C GLU A 171 8.66 20.76 -26.93
N GLU A 172 7.68 20.94 -26.05
CA GLU A 172 7.44 22.22 -25.37
C GLU A 172 7.32 22.07 -23.84
N GLU A 173 8.30 22.67 -23.15
CA GLU A 173 8.41 23.06 -21.73
C GLU A 173 8.98 22.06 -20.69
N ASP A 174 10.29 22.20 -20.49
CA ASP A 174 11.09 22.12 -19.24
C ASP A 174 10.86 20.98 -18.23
N SER A 175 11.83 20.07 -18.14
CA SER A 175 12.64 19.96 -16.92
C SER A 175 13.92 19.14 -17.16
N GLU A 176 15.03 19.69 -16.69
CA GLU A 176 16.39 19.12 -16.66
C GLU A 176 16.42 17.73 -15.99
N GLU A 177 16.33 16.65 -16.76
CA GLU A 177 16.94 15.37 -16.41
C GLU A 177 18.01 15.09 -17.47
N GLU A 178 19.28 15.33 -17.11
CA GLU A 178 20.45 14.77 -17.78
C GLU A 178 20.32 13.23 -17.74
N GLU A 179 19.58 12.68 -18.72
CA GLU A 179 19.80 11.32 -19.16
C GLU A 179 21.14 11.34 -19.92
N GLU A 180 22.22 10.93 -19.23
CA GLU A 180 23.39 10.37 -19.90
C GLU A 180 22.93 9.11 -20.65
N GLU A 181 22.35 9.34 -21.81
CA GLU A 181 22.11 8.34 -22.84
C GLU A 181 23.47 8.04 -23.44
N THR A 182 24.18 7.09 -22.83
CA THR A 182 25.40 6.54 -23.41
C THR A 182 25.00 5.70 -24.62
N GLU A 183 24.79 6.36 -25.75
CA GLU A 183 24.81 5.79 -27.09
C GLU A 183 26.23 5.26 -27.37
N GLU A 184 26.55 4.08 -26.86
CA GLU A 184 27.71 3.32 -27.37
C GLU A 184 27.31 2.63 -28.67
N GLU A 185 27.60 3.35 -29.76
CA GLU A 185 27.76 2.87 -31.12
C GLU A 185 28.53 1.55 -31.21
N GLU A 186 28.14 0.77 -32.20
CA GLU A 186 28.84 -0.39 -32.77
C GLU A 186 30.37 -0.28 -32.79
N GLU A 187 31.06 -1.11 -32.00
CA GLU A 187 32.25 -1.79 -32.52
C GLU A 187 32.46 -3.13 -31.81
N GLY A 188 32.73 -4.18 -32.60
CA GLY A 188 32.80 -5.56 -32.13
C GLY A 188 33.89 -5.81 -31.09
N VAL A 189 33.51 -5.88 -29.83
CA VAL A 189 34.36 -6.36 -28.74
C VAL A 189 34.00 -7.81 -28.43
N GLN A 190 35.01 -8.68 -28.55
CA GLN A 190 34.93 -10.10 -28.21
C GLN A 190 34.51 -10.30 -26.74
N PRO A 191 33.79 -11.38 -26.39
CA PRO A 191 33.40 -11.64 -25.01
C PRO A 191 34.64 -12.01 -24.19
N GLN A 192 35.17 -11.05 -23.42
CA GLN A 192 36.03 -11.37 -22.28
C GLN A 192 35.16 -11.86 -21.11
N PRO A 193 35.63 -12.85 -20.34
CA PRO A 193 34.94 -13.31 -19.14
C PRO A 193 35.25 -12.35 -17.99
N GLU A 194 34.56 -11.21 -17.96
CA GLU A 194 34.66 -10.25 -16.87
C GLU A 194 33.43 -10.38 -15.94
N GLU A 195 33.76 -10.73 -14.68
CA GLU A 195 33.17 -10.17 -13.46
C GLU A 195 31.77 -10.64 -13.02
N GLU A 196 31.75 -11.72 -12.21
CA GLU A 196 30.58 -12.10 -11.39
C GLU A 196 30.19 -11.00 -10.37
N GLU A 197 31.12 -10.14 -9.94
CA GLU A 197 30.84 -8.96 -9.07
C GLU A 197 29.89 -7.94 -9.73
N SER A 198 29.91 -7.82 -11.07
CA SER A 198 29.01 -6.92 -11.81
C SER A 198 27.54 -7.36 -11.74
N THR A 199 27.29 -8.66 -11.57
CA THR A 199 25.92 -9.19 -11.67
C THR A 199 25.08 -8.92 -10.42
N ASP A 200 25.68 -8.86 -9.24
CA ASP A 200 24.94 -8.61 -8.00
C ASP A 200 24.69 -7.12 -7.78
N ASP A 201 25.64 -6.26 -8.15
CA ASP A 201 25.45 -4.81 -8.13
C ASP A 201 24.38 -4.35 -9.13
N THR A 202 24.35 -4.94 -10.34
CA THR A 202 23.30 -4.65 -11.33
C THR A 202 21.92 -5.13 -10.86
N LYS A 203 21.83 -6.30 -10.21
CA LYS A 203 20.60 -6.78 -9.54
C LYS A 203 20.13 -5.80 -8.48
N ALA A 204 21.03 -5.36 -7.59
CA ALA A 204 20.70 -4.45 -6.51
C ALA A 204 20.24 -3.09 -7.05
N TRP A 205 20.92 -2.56 -8.06
CA TRP A 205 20.55 -1.31 -8.74
C TRP A 205 19.17 -1.41 -9.39
N PHE A 206 18.89 -2.49 -10.12
CA PHE A 206 17.60 -2.72 -10.74
C PHE A 206 16.47 -2.80 -9.72
N LEU A 207 16.64 -3.61 -8.67
CA LEU A 207 15.64 -3.72 -7.61
C LEU A 207 15.41 -2.38 -6.93
N ARG A 208 16.47 -1.62 -6.66
CA ARG A 208 16.35 -0.25 -6.13
C ARG A 208 15.52 0.63 -7.08
N ARG A 209 15.79 0.61 -8.37
CA ARG A 209 15.07 1.41 -9.37
C ARG A 209 13.58 1.04 -9.45
N VAL A 210 13.27 -0.26 -9.43
CA VAL A 210 11.88 -0.77 -9.39
C VAL A 210 11.17 -0.28 -8.13
N ARG A 211 11.81 -0.40 -6.97
CA ARG A 211 11.27 0.07 -5.68
C ARG A 211 11.01 1.57 -5.67
N GLU A 212 11.95 2.37 -6.16
CA GLU A 212 11.80 3.81 -6.27
C GLU A 212 10.64 4.18 -7.21
N ARG A 213 10.54 3.55 -8.39
CA ARG A 213 9.42 3.77 -9.32
C ARG A 213 8.08 3.40 -8.69
N LEU A 214 8.02 2.34 -7.88
CA LEU A 214 6.80 2.01 -7.14
C LEU A 214 6.42 3.12 -6.16
N ILE A 215 7.35 3.57 -5.33
CA ILE A 215 7.10 4.61 -4.32
C ILE A 215 6.53 5.88 -4.98
N TYR A 216 7.09 6.29 -6.12
CA TYR A 216 6.66 7.47 -6.86
C TYR A 216 5.45 7.24 -7.79
N GLY A 217 4.90 6.04 -7.85
CA GLY A 217 3.71 5.75 -8.68
C GLY A 217 4.01 5.76 -10.18
N LEU A 218 5.22 5.37 -10.56
CA LEU A 218 5.76 5.35 -11.93
C LEU A 218 5.97 3.93 -12.47
N LEU A 219 5.72 2.90 -11.65
CA LEU A 219 5.78 1.51 -12.08
C LEU A 219 4.47 1.12 -12.74
N GLU A 220 4.54 0.63 -13.97
CA GLU A 220 3.35 0.19 -14.73
C GLU A 220 2.90 -1.21 -14.29
N SER A 221 1.65 -1.58 -14.61
CA SER A 221 1.07 -2.93 -14.40
C SER A 221 0.88 -3.41 -12.96
N ILE A 222 1.20 -2.61 -11.95
CA ILE A 222 0.91 -2.93 -10.54
C ILE A 222 -0.37 -2.26 -10.04
N ASP A 223 -1.10 -2.95 -9.17
CA ASP A 223 -2.32 -2.43 -8.55
C ASP A 223 -2.00 -1.59 -7.29
N TYR A 224 -1.77 -0.30 -7.51
CA TYR A 224 -1.50 0.65 -6.43
C TYR A 224 -2.61 0.77 -5.41
N ASP A 225 -3.86 0.48 -5.77
CA ASP A 225 -5.00 0.70 -4.89
C ASP A 225 -4.96 -0.23 -3.67
N THR A 226 -4.38 -1.42 -3.85
CA THR A 226 -4.15 -2.38 -2.77
C THR A 226 -3.18 -1.89 -1.71
N VAL A 227 -2.29 -0.97 -2.06
CA VAL A 227 -1.26 -0.44 -1.15
C VAL A 227 -1.63 0.96 -0.65
N ASP A 228 -2.07 1.82 -1.56
CA ASP A 228 -2.38 3.23 -1.28
C ASP A 228 -3.51 3.38 -0.28
N TRP A 229 -4.51 2.50 -0.33
CA TRP A 229 -5.73 2.60 0.48
C TRP A 229 -5.74 1.64 1.67
N ASP A 230 -4.73 0.78 1.81
CA ASP A 230 -4.63 -0.17 2.91
C ASP A 230 -4.02 0.46 4.18
N GLU A 231 -4.82 0.52 5.23
CA GLU A 231 -4.46 1.08 6.54
C GLU A 231 -3.49 0.19 7.33
N LEU A 232 -3.27 -1.06 6.92
CA LEU A 232 -2.26 -1.95 7.54
C LEU A 232 -0.84 -1.36 7.45
N TRP A 233 -0.60 -0.48 6.48
CA TRP A 233 0.70 0.16 6.28
C TRP A 233 0.86 1.49 7.03
N ASP A 234 -0.11 1.99 7.78
CA ASP A 234 0.08 3.23 8.56
C ASP A 234 0.89 2.99 9.86
N GLU A 235 1.79 3.91 10.21
CA GLU A 235 2.58 3.85 11.47
C GLU A 235 1.69 4.06 12.70
N ASP A 236 0.70 4.94 12.57
CA ASP A 236 -0.24 5.25 13.65
C ASP A 236 -1.22 4.10 13.95
N ASN A 237 -1.17 3.01 13.17
CA ASN A 237 -1.78 1.73 13.52
C ASN A 237 -0.91 0.95 14.53
N ASP A 238 -0.09 1.67 15.29
CA ASP A 238 0.37 1.40 16.67
C ASP A 238 -0.78 1.14 17.67
N ARG A 239 -1.90 0.60 17.18
CA ARG A 239 -2.91 -0.08 17.99
C ARG A 239 -2.24 -1.15 18.86
N SER A 240 -1.15 -1.75 18.41
CA SER A 240 -0.29 -2.63 19.22
C SER A 240 0.41 -1.92 20.38
N ALA A 241 0.89 -0.68 20.19
CA ALA A 241 1.50 0.11 21.26
C ALA A 241 0.44 0.70 22.22
N GLN A 242 -0.74 1.04 21.69
CA GLN A 242 -1.89 1.47 22.50
C GLN A 242 -2.52 0.30 23.27
N GLU A 243 -2.71 -0.88 22.65
CA GLU A 243 -3.17 -2.11 23.30
C GLU A 243 -2.17 -2.56 24.36
N ALA A 244 -0.86 -2.50 24.10
CA ALA A 244 0.16 -2.75 25.12
C ALA A 244 0.05 -1.78 26.32
N TRP A 245 -0.38 -0.54 26.09
CA TRP A 245 -0.63 0.44 27.15
C TRP A 245 -1.85 0.10 28.01
N PHE A 246 -2.88 -0.54 27.43
CA PHE A 246 -4.07 -1.00 28.15
C PHE A 246 -3.84 -2.34 28.86
N ASP A 247 -3.06 -3.24 28.26
CA ASP A 247 -2.71 -4.53 28.86
C ASP A 247 -1.76 -4.36 30.07
N GLU A 248 -0.85 -3.37 30.03
CA GLU A 248 0.04 -3.05 31.15
C GLU A 248 -0.72 -2.44 32.35
N GLU A 249 -1.84 -1.73 32.12
CA GLU A 249 -2.72 -1.26 33.20
C GLU A 249 -3.50 -2.41 33.86
N GLU A 250 -3.99 -3.41 33.11
CA GLU A 250 -4.71 -4.56 33.69
C GLU A 250 -3.80 -5.51 34.49
N GLU A 251 -2.53 -5.66 34.12
CA GLU A 251 -1.55 -6.45 34.90
C GLU A 251 -0.99 -5.69 36.12
N SER A 252 -1.02 -4.35 36.09
CA SER A 252 -0.66 -3.50 37.24
C SER A 252 -1.77 -3.31 38.27
N VAL A 253 -2.96 -3.88 38.05
CA VAL A 253 -3.86 -4.27 39.15
C VAL A 253 -3.22 -5.47 39.86
N GLU A 254 -2.06 -5.22 40.46
CA GLU A 254 -1.58 -5.93 41.63
C GLU A 254 -2.80 -6.06 42.53
N THR A 255 -3.30 -7.29 42.66
CA THR A 255 -4.34 -7.64 43.62
C THR A 255 -4.02 -6.87 44.89
N PRO A 256 -4.86 -5.90 45.31
CA PRO A 256 -4.55 -5.09 46.47
C PRO A 256 -4.23 -6.08 47.59
N PRO A 257 -3.07 -5.94 48.27
CA PRO A 257 -2.68 -6.87 49.31
C PRO A 257 -3.89 -7.02 50.21
N ASP A 258 -4.35 -8.26 50.40
CA ASP A 258 -5.59 -8.58 51.10
C ASP A 258 -5.72 -7.64 52.29
N MET A 259 -6.62 -6.66 52.19
CA MET A 259 -6.71 -5.56 53.14
C MET A 259 -6.91 -6.11 54.56
N ALA A 260 -7.41 -7.34 54.68
CA ALA A 260 -7.49 -8.08 55.93
C ALA A 260 -6.11 -8.40 56.55
N GLU A 261 -5.10 -8.82 55.76
CA GLU A 261 -3.75 -9.09 56.26
C GLU A 261 -2.99 -7.81 56.62
N GLU A 262 -3.14 -6.74 55.84
CA GLU A 262 -2.56 -5.43 56.14
C GLU A 262 -3.17 -4.82 57.41
N LEU A 263 -4.50 -4.87 57.55
CA LEU A 263 -5.18 -4.45 58.79
C LEU A 263 -4.79 -5.32 59.98
N ALA A 264 -4.60 -6.63 59.80
CA ALA A 264 -4.14 -7.52 60.87
C ALA A 264 -2.70 -7.20 61.29
N ARG A 265 -1.80 -6.87 60.35
CA ARG A 265 -0.43 -6.43 60.66
C ARG A 265 -0.40 -5.08 61.37
N LEU A 266 -1.19 -4.10 60.93
CA LEU A 266 -1.29 -2.79 61.59
C LEU A 266 -1.92 -2.90 62.98
N ALA A 267 -2.92 -3.77 63.16
CA ALA A 267 -3.50 -4.04 64.47
C ALA A 267 -2.50 -4.72 65.43
N ALA A 268 -1.66 -5.62 64.92
CA ALA A 268 -0.64 -6.31 65.72
C ALA A 268 0.57 -5.42 66.07
N ALA A 269 0.83 -4.38 65.28
CA ALA A 269 1.96 -3.46 65.48
C ALA A 269 1.64 -2.29 66.43
N LEU A 270 0.40 -2.14 66.90
CA LEU A 270 0.04 -1.07 67.82
C LEU A 270 0.48 -1.42 69.26
N PRO A 271 1.38 -0.65 69.89
CA PRO A 271 1.73 -0.87 71.29
C PRO A 271 0.50 -0.63 72.17
N ASP A 272 0.32 -1.51 73.16
CA ASP A 272 -0.79 -1.50 74.12
C ASP A 272 -0.76 -0.18 74.92
N ILE A 273 -1.59 0.80 74.51
CA ILE A 273 -1.73 2.08 75.20
C ILE A 273 -2.73 1.87 76.35
N PRO A 274 -2.30 1.90 77.62
CA PRO A 274 -3.21 1.73 78.75
C PRO A 274 -4.27 2.83 78.73
N GLY A 275 -5.52 2.37 78.75
CA GLY A 275 -6.72 3.15 78.46
C GLY A 275 -6.87 4.41 79.31
N ARG A 276 -6.96 5.55 78.63
CA ARG A 276 -7.43 6.80 79.22
C ARG A 276 -8.89 6.96 78.84
N GLY A 277 -9.77 6.74 79.81
CA GLY A 277 -11.21 6.93 79.68
C GLY A 277 -11.54 8.31 79.09
N GLY A 278 -12.02 8.31 77.86
CA GLY A 278 -12.46 9.49 77.13
C GLY A 278 -13.83 9.21 76.54
N ARG A 279 -14.81 10.01 76.95
CA ARG A 279 -16.22 9.94 76.55
C ARG A 279 -16.41 9.78 75.03
N PRO A 280 -17.45 9.04 74.58
CA PRO A 280 -17.76 8.94 73.16
C PRO A 280 -18.18 10.30 72.61
N PRO A 281 -17.63 10.75 71.47
CA PRO A 281 -18.19 11.88 70.74
C PRO A 281 -19.50 11.45 70.08
N THR A 282 -20.56 12.21 70.34
CA THR A 282 -21.82 12.17 69.60
C THR A 282 -21.57 12.53 68.13
N VAL A 283 -21.73 11.56 67.24
CA VAL A 283 -21.71 11.77 65.79
C VAL A 283 -23.12 12.20 65.36
N ASN A 284 -23.25 13.44 64.88
CA ASN A 284 -24.44 13.90 64.18
C ASN A 284 -24.43 13.33 62.75
N VAL A 285 -25.38 12.43 62.48
CA VAL A 285 -25.67 11.92 61.14
C VAL A 285 -26.48 12.98 60.39
N ILE A 286 -25.87 13.63 59.40
CA ILE A 286 -26.58 14.47 58.44
C ILE A 286 -27.03 13.53 57.31
N ASN A 287 -28.31 13.13 57.35
CA ASN A 287 -28.96 12.47 56.23
C ASN A 287 -29.22 13.49 55.11
N HIS A 288 -28.57 13.32 53.96
CA HIS A 288 -29.04 13.88 52.69
C HIS A 288 -29.87 12.82 51.97
N SER A 289 -31.11 12.61 52.45
CA SER A 289 -32.13 11.85 51.74
C SER A 289 -32.88 12.79 50.79
N GLY A 290 -32.37 12.90 49.57
CA GLY A 290 -33.08 13.47 48.43
C GLY A 290 -33.62 12.36 47.53
N GLN A 291 -34.83 11.92 47.87
CA GLN A 291 -35.82 11.26 47.00
C GLN A 291 -35.81 9.74 46.85
N GLU A 292 -36.98 9.20 47.24
CA GLU A 292 -37.49 7.86 47.10
C GLU A 292 -38.11 7.70 45.70
N THR A 293 -37.75 6.64 44.97
CA THR A 293 -38.59 6.14 43.87
C THR A 293 -39.11 4.76 44.23
N ASN A 294 -40.40 4.72 44.56
CA ASN A 294 -41.22 3.52 44.65
C ASN A 294 -41.30 2.82 43.28
N ILE A 295 -40.89 1.56 43.20
CA ILE A 295 -41.33 0.66 42.13
C ILE A 295 -42.05 -0.52 42.80
N SER A 296 -43.37 -0.37 42.87
CA SER A 296 -44.30 -1.43 43.23
C SER A 296 -44.74 -2.13 41.94
N GLY A 297 -44.53 -3.45 41.90
CA GLY A 297 -45.40 -4.48 41.33
C GLY A 297 -45.92 -4.34 39.90
N GLN A 298 -45.67 -5.37 39.09
CA GLN A 298 -46.67 -6.44 38.87
C GLN A 298 -46.10 -7.54 37.98
N ARG A 299 -46.19 -8.78 38.49
CA ARG A 299 -46.18 -9.99 37.68
C ARG A 299 -47.58 -10.22 37.13
N GLN A 300 -47.68 -10.56 35.86
CA GLN A 300 -48.59 -11.58 35.34
C GLN A 300 -47.79 -12.49 34.41
#